data_AF-A0A2V8T2G1-F1
#
_entry.id   AF-A0A2V8T2G1-F1
#
_cell.length_a   1.000
_cell.length_b   1.000
_cell.length_c   1.000
_cell.angle_alpha   90.00
_cell.angle_beta   90.00
_cell.angle_gamma   90.00
#
_symmetry.space_group_name_H-M   'P 1'
#
loop_
_entity.id
_entity.type
_entity.pdbx_description
1 polymer ?
#
loop_
_entity_poly.entity_id
_entity_poly.type
_entity_poly.pdbx_seq_one_letter_code
_entity_poly.pdbx_strand_id
1 'polypeptide(L)'
;MLREDILIGAEESGGVGVRGHIPERDGILNSLLFLEAVVASGKTPTEMVREMHGEFGEFYFGRRDLQLEVARGLALVESLAARPPTAVGQFAVSSVETLDGTKLVFEDESWLLFRQSGTEPVLRVYAEATSLSKRETLLDEGCRRAQAFH
;
A
#
# COMPACT_ATOMS: atom_id res chain seq x y z
N MET A 1 4.93 -5.51 20.03
CA MET A 1 4.23 -6.51 20.85
C MET A 1 5.03 -6.94 22.07
N LEU A 2 6.29 -7.39 21.95
CA LEU A 2 7.10 -7.78 23.12
C LEU A 2 7.67 -6.60 23.93
N ARG A 3 7.86 -5.44 23.30
CA ARG A 3 8.43 -4.23 23.93
C ARG A 3 7.39 -3.15 24.13
N GLU A 4 6.66 -2.83 23.07
CA GLU A 4 5.58 -1.85 23.08
C GLU A 4 4.21 -2.52 23.20
N ASP A 5 3.27 -1.79 23.81
CA ASP A 5 1.88 -2.21 23.94
C ASP A 5 1.11 -2.02 22.63
N ILE A 6 1.20 -3.02 21.75
CA ILE A 6 0.58 -3.03 20.42
C ILE A 6 -0.57 -4.05 20.42
N LEU A 7 -1.78 -3.58 20.09
CA LEU A 7 -2.99 -4.41 20.06
C LEU A 7 -3.00 -5.39 18.88
N ILE A 8 -2.73 -4.89 17.66
CA ILE A 8 -2.73 -5.66 16.41
C ILE A 8 -1.51 -5.22 15.59
N GLY A 9 -0.85 -6.19 14.95
CA GLY A 9 0.14 -5.94 13.90
C GLY A 9 -0.27 -6.73 12.66
N ALA A 10 -0.33 -6.07 11.51
CA ALA A 10 -0.81 -6.67 10.27
C ALA A 10 0.10 -6.31 9.09
N GLU A 11 0.19 -7.23 8.14
CA GLU A 11 0.84 -7.06 6.84
C GLU A 11 -0.22 -7.23 5.73
N GLU A 12 0.00 -6.60 4.58
CA GLU A 12 -0.88 -6.71 3.41
C GLU A 12 -0.94 -8.13 2.83
N SER A 13 0.05 -8.97 3.20
CA SER A 13 0.12 -10.39 2.85
C SER A 13 -0.94 -11.27 3.56
N GLY A 14 -1.72 -10.70 4.48
CA GLY A 14 -2.73 -11.40 5.29
C GLY A 14 -2.19 -11.94 6.61
N GLY A 15 -0.93 -11.66 6.93
CA GLY A 15 -0.33 -11.97 8.22
C GLY A 15 -0.82 -11.01 9.30
N VAL A 16 -1.54 -11.51 10.31
CA VAL A 16 -1.97 -10.71 11.47
C VAL A 16 -1.47 -11.36 12.76
N GLY A 17 -0.91 -10.56 13.66
CA GLY A 17 -0.62 -10.91 15.04
C GLY A 17 -1.50 -10.08 15.97
N VAL A 18 -1.92 -10.67 17.09
CA VAL A 18 -2.84 -10.06 18.05
C VAL A 18 -2.26 -10.14 19.46
N ARG A 19 -2.42 -9.06 20.24
CA ARG A 19 -2.00 -9.00 21.65
C ARG A 19 -2.61 -10.14 22.44
N GLY A 20 -1.82 -10.72 23.35
CA GLY A 20 -2.27 -11.81 24.23
C GLY A 20 -2.15 -13.21 23.60
N HIS A 21 -1.69 -13.29 22.34
CA HIS A 21 -1.29 -14.54 21.69
C HIS A 21 0.23 -14.59 21.47
N ILE A 22 0.72 -15.60 20.74
CA ILE A 22 2.12 -15.63 20.30
C ILE A 22 2.46 -14.33 19.55
N PRO A 23 3.65 -13.74 19.77
CA PRO A 23 4.06 -12.50 19.13
C PRO A 23 4.51 -12.73 17.68
N GLU A 24 3.74 -13.51 16.92
CA GLU A 24 3.95 -13.89 15.52
C GLU A 24 2.57 -14.08 14.86
N ARG A 25 2.55 -14.15 13.53
CA ARG A 25 1.35 -14.40 12.75
C ARG A 25 0.81 -15.81 13.02
N ASP A 26 -0.49 -15.92 13.32
CA ASP A 26 -1.18 -17.19 13.51
C ASP A 26 -2.47 -17.24 12.68
N GLY A 27 -2.44 -17.95 11.56
CA GLY A 27 -3.57 -18.07 10.65
C GLY A 27 -4.79 -18.78 11.27
N ILE A 28 -4.59 -19.69 12.24
CA ILE A 28 -5.69 -20.40 12.89
C ILE A 28 -6.42 -19.45 13.82
N LEU A 29 -5.69 -18.74 14.68
CA LEU A 29 -6.29 -17.73 15.55
C LEU A 29 -6.99 -16.65 14.73
N ASN A 30 -6.35 -16.14 13.67
CA ASN A 30 -6.95 -15.11 12.81
C ASN A 30 -8.25 -15.58 12.16
N SER A 31 -8.32 -16.86 11.75
CA SER A 31 -9.53 -17.46 11.20
C SER A 31 -10.65 -17.54 12.25
N LEU A 32 -10.32 -17.87 13.50
CA LEU A 32 -11.29 -17.92 14.60
C LEU A 32 -11.78 -16.53 15.00
N LEU A 33 -10.89 -15.53 15.08
CA LEU A 33 -11.27 -14.14 15.37
C LEU A 33 -12.14 -13.55 14.26
N PHE A 34 -11.82 -13.86 13.00
CA PHE A 34 -12.66 -13.46 11.87
C PHE A 34 -14.05 -14.11 11.95
N LEU A 35 -14.12 -15.40 12.25
CA LEU A 35 -15.39 -16.10 12.45
C LEU A 35 -16.19 -15.50 13.61
N GLU A 36 -15.53 -15.19 14.73
CA GLU A 36 -16.15 -14.51 15.87
C GLU A 36 -16.71 -13.14 15.46
N ALA A 37 -15.96 -12.33 14.71
CA ALA A 37 -16.42 -11.04 14.21
C ALA A 37 -17.64 -11.16 13.27
N VAL A 38 -17.67 -12.17 12.40
CA VAL A 38 -18.82 -12.46 11.52
C VAL A 38 -20.04 -12.86 12.35
N VAL A 39 -19.88 -13.75 13.32
CA VAL A 39 -20.98 -14.19 14.19
C VAL A 39 -21.50 -13.06 15.07
N ALA A 40 -20.61 -12.28 15.68
CA ALA A 40 -20.96 -11.18 16.58
C ALA A 40 -21.62 -10.00 15.85
N SER A 41 -21.20 -9.71 14.62
CA SER A 41 -21.81 -8.66 13.80
C SER A 41 -23.16 -9.07 13.20
N GLY A 42 -23.39 -10.37 13.02
CA GLY A 42 -24.54 -10.88 12.27
C GLY A 42 -24.53 -10.52 10.79
N LYS A 43 -23.40 -10.04 10.26
CA LYS A 43 -23.21 -9.56 8.89
C LYS A 43 -22.30 -10.50 8.13
N THR A 44 -22.51 -10.59 6.82
CA THR A 44 -21.54 -11.22 5.93
C THR A 44 -20.29 -10.34 5.82
N PRO A 45 -19.11 -10.92 5.51
CA PRO A 45 -17.89 -10.14 5.31
C PRO A 45 -18.04 -9.02 4.26
N THR A 46 -18.80 -9.29 3.19
CA THR A 46 -19.09 -8.30 2.14
C THR A 46 -19.88 -7.11 2.67
N GLU A 47 -20.84 -7.32 3.58
CA GLU A 47 -21.59 -6.22 4.20
C GLU A 47 -20.72 -5.39 5.13
N MET A 48 -19.84 -6.03 5.92
CA MET A 48 -18.89 -5.33 6.78
C MET A 48 -17.94 -4.43 5.97
N VAL A 49 -17.43 -4.93 4.84
CA VAL A 49 -16.59 -4.13 3.93
C VAL A 49 -17.38 -2.97 3.32
N ARG A 50 -18.62 -3.19 2.87
CA ARG A 50 -19.47 -2.12 2.32
C ARG A 50 -19.80 -1.04 3.35
N GLU A 51 -19.98 -1.42 4.61
CA GLU A 51 -20.22 -0.47 5.70
C GLU A 51 -18.98 0.39 5.94
N MET A 52 -17.79 -0.21 6.00
CA MET A 52 -16.53 0.54 6.07
C MET A 52 -16.36 1.48 4.89
N HIS A 53 -16.65 1.02 3.67
CA HIS A 53 -16.63 1.86 2.47
C HIS A 53 -17.64 3.01 2.53
N GLY A 54 -18.81 2.78 3.11
CA GLY A 54 -19.83 3.81 3.31
C GLY A 54 -19.42 4.88 4.31
N GLU A 55 -18.62 4.52 5.32
CA GLU A 55 -18.15 5.44 6.36
C GLU A 55 -16.88 6.21 5.94
N PHE A 56 -15.92 5.53 5.31
CA PHE A 56 -14.58 6.07 5.05
C PHE A 56 -14.27 6.33 3.57
N GLY A 57 -15.16 5.93 2.66
CA GLY A 57 -14.94 5.99 1.22
C GLY A 57 -14.29 4.71 0.67
N GLU A 58 -14.34 4.58 -0.66
CA GLU A 58 -13.78 3.43 -1.36
C GLU A 58 -12.39 3.73 -1.90
N PHE A 59 -11.46 2.81 -1.65
CA PHE A 59 -10.12 2.85 -2.20
C PHE A 59 -9.82 1.59 -3.00
N TYR A 60 -9.11 1.77 -4.10
CA TYR A 60 -8.79 0.75 -5.07
C TYR A 60 -7.28 0.59 -5.15
N PHE A 61 -6.78 -0.49 -4.55
CA PHE A 61 -5.37 -0.84 -4.57
C PHE A 61 -4.96 -1.53 -5.88
N GLY A 62 -3.70 -1.36 -6.28
CA GLY A 62 -3.06 -2.07 -7.39
C GLY A 62 -1.54 -1.98 -7.33
N ARG A 63 -0.88 -2.94 -7.97
CA ARG A 63 0.58 -3.03 -8.05
C ARG A 63 1.02 -3.46 -9.44
N ARG A 64 2.15 -2.94 -9.90
CA ARG A 64 2.86 -3.40 -11.08
C ARG A 64 4.34 -3.60 -10.77
N ASP A 65 4.88 -4.70 -11.25
CA ASP A 65 6.28 -5.07 -11.04
C ASP A 65 7.04 -4.83 -12.35
N LEU A 66 8.09 -4.00 -12.30
CA LEU A 66 8.93 -3.66 -13.44
C LEU A 66 10.30 -4.29 -13.27
N GLN A 67 10.76 -4.99 -14.30
CA GLN A 67 12.14 -5.48 -14.36
C GLN A 67 13.08 -4.29 -14.58
N LEU A 68 13.87 -3.99 -13.55
CA LEU A 68 14.76 -2.83 -13.50
C LEU A 68 16.00 -3.21 -12.72
N GLU A 69 17.17 -2.80 -13.22
CA GLU A 69 18.41 -3.02 -12.48
C GLU A 69 18.33 -2.35 -11.10
N VAL A 70 18.84 -3.03 -10.06
CA VAL A 70 18.70 -2.59 -8.66
C VAL A 70 19.24 -1.17 -8.46
N ALA A 71 20.43 -0.88 -9.01
CA ALA A 71 21.05 0.45 -8.89
C ALA A 71 20.18 1.56 -9.53
N ARG A 72 19.60 1.28 -10.71
CA ARG A 72 18.71 2.22 -11.41
C ARG A 72 17.42 2.46 -10.64
N GLY A 73 16.83 1.41 -10.06
CA GLY A 73 15.62 1.54 -9.25
C GLY A 73 15.84 2.30 -7.95
N LEU A 74 16.95 2.05 -7.26
CA LEU A 74 17.33 2.80 -6.06
C LEU A 74 17.56 4.29 -6.40
N ALA A 75 18.30 4.59 -7.46
CA ALA A 75 18.52 5.96 -7.92
C ALA A 75 17.22 6.70 -8.27
N LEU A 76 16.24 6.00 -8.87
CA LEU A 76 14.91 6.58 -9.11
C LEU A 76 14.20 6.93 -7.80
N VAL A 77 14.15 5.99 -6.86
CA VAL A 77 13.49 6.17 -5.56
C VAL A 77 14.12 7.34 -4.80
N GLU A 78 15.45 7.41 -4.74
CA GLU A 78 16.20 8.50 -4.13
C GLU A 78 15.96 9.85 -4.84
N SER A 79 15.95 9.86 -6.18
CA SER A 79 15.68 11.09 -6.93
C SER A 79 14.27 11.62 -6.69
N LEU A 80 13.28 10.74 -6.54
CA LEU A 80 11.91 11.13 -6.20
C LEU A 80 11.81 11.71 -4.79
N ALA A 81 12.56 11.17 -3.83
CA ALA A 81 12.61 11.70 -2.47
C ALA A 81 13.28 13.07 -2.41
N ALA A 82 14.40 13.24 -3.13
CA ALA A 82 15.16 14.48 -3.14
C ALA A 82 14.49 15.61 -3.94
N ARG A 83 13.82 15.25 -5.04
CA ARG A 83 13.17 16.20 -5.97
C ARG A 83 11.80 15.65 -6.39
N PRO A 84 10.81 15.67 -5.47
CA PRO A 84 9.49 15.17 -5.78
C PRO A 84 8.84 16.02 -6.88
N PRO A 85 8.12 15.41 -7.82
CA PRO A 85 7.37 16.16 -8.82
C PRO A 85 6.21 16.89 -8.13
N THR A 86 5.85 18.07 -8.64
CA THR A 86 4.65 18.79 -8.18
C THR A 86 3.35 18.10 -8.63
N ALA A 87 3.41 17.25 -9.66
CA ALA A 87 2.27 16.50 -10.17
C ALA A 87 2.70 15.18 -10.85
N VAL A 88 1.77 14.23 -10.88
CA VAL A 88 1.85 12.98 -11.66
C VAL A 88 0.64 12.92 -12.59
N GLY A 89 0.86 13.01 -13.90
CA GLY A 89 -0.22 13.24 -14.86
C GLY A 89 -0.98 14.53 -14.52
N GLN A 90 -2.29 14.40 -14.30
CA GLN A 90 -3.16 15.51 -13.89
C GLN A 90 -3.31 15.69 -12.37
N PHE A 91 -2.65 14.85 -11.55
CA PHE A 91 -2.85 14.82 -10.10
C PHE A 91 -1.72 15.56 -9.39
N ALA A 92 -2.05 16.59 -8.62
CA ALA A 92 -1.10 17.38 -7.84
C ALA A 92 -0.62 16.58 -6.61
N VAL A 93 0.69 16.55 -6.39
CA VAL A 93 1.30 15.89 -5.22
C VAL A 93 1.15 16.81 -4.01
N SER A 94 0.48 16.32 -2.96
CA SER A 94 0.23 17.05 -1.71
C SER A 94 1.36 16.85 -0.70
N SER A 95 1.91 15.63 -0.60
CA SER A 95 3.00 15.30 0.31
C SER A 95 3.80 14.08 -0.17
N VAL A 96 4.94 13.83 0.49
CA VAL A 96 5.89 12.78 0.15
C VAL A 96 6.31 12.05 1.42
N GLU A 97 6.25 10.72 1.40
CA GLU A 97 6.71 9.84 2.48
C GLU A 97 7.85 8.93 1.99
N THR A 98 8.86 8.70 2.83
CA THR A 98 10.11 8.02 2.44
C THR A 98 10.43 6.76 3.26
N LEU A 99 9.48 6.25 4.04
CA LEU A 99 9.73 5.18 5.03
C LEU A 99 10.08 3.81 4.40
N ASP A 100 9.52 3.48 3.24
CA ASP A 100 9.75 2.19 2.55
C ASP A 100 9.63 2.35 1.02
N GLY A 101 10.56 3.11 0.47
CA GLY A 101 10.48 3.65 -0.90
C GLY A 101 10.02 5.10 -0.88
N THR A 102 9.59 5.63 -2.02
CA THR A 102 9.09 7.01 -2.13
C THR A 102 7.62 6.98 -2.50
N LYS A 103 6.75 7.35 -1.55
CA LYS A 103 5.31 7.49 -1.73
C LYS A 103 4.96 8.94 -2.00
N LEU A 104 4.28 9.19 -3.11
CA LEU A 104 3.67 10.45 -3.47
C LEU A 104 2.20 10.39 -3.07
N VAL A 105 1.77 11.28 -2.18
CA VAL A 105 0.38 11.36 -1.71
C VAL A 105 -0.32 12.51 -2.44
N PHE A 106 -1.59 12.32 -2.78
CA PHE A 106 -2.44 13.28 -3.48
C PHE A 106 -3.48 13.89 -2.51
N GLU A 107 -4.19 14.95 -2.92
CA GLU A 107 -5.12 15.67 -2.04
C GLU A 107 -6.28 14.83 -1.50
N ASP A 108 -6.76 13.84 -2.27
CA ASP A 108 -7.85 12.94 -1.88
C ASP A 108 -7.34 11.65 -1.20
N GLU A 109 -6.16 11.71 -0.61
CA GLU A 109 -5.49 10.60 0.09
C GLU A 109 -5.12 9.41 -0.80
N SER A 110 -5.38 9.48 -2.11
CA SER A 110 -4.78 8.55 -3.08
C SER A 110 -3.26 8.64 -2.98
N TRP A 111 -2.56 7.59 -3.37
CA TRP A 111 -1.09 7.59 -3.36
C TRP A 111 -0.48 6.71 -4.46
N LEU A 112 0.77 7.02 -4.79
CA LEU A 112 1.63 6.27 -5.71
C LEU A 112 2.98 6.02 -5.04
N LEU A 113 3.36 4.77 -4.85
CA LEU A 113 4.61 4.36 -4.19
C LEU A 113 5.55 3.65 -5.17
N PHE A 114 6.80 4.10 -5.17
CA PHE A 114 7.91 3.43 -5.84
C PHE A 114 8.79 2.74 -4.81
N ARG A 115 8.93 1.42 -4.92
CA ARG A 115 9.72 0.61 -4.01
C ARG A 115 10.59 -0.36 -4.78
N GLN A 116 11.90 -0.12 -4.77
CA GLN A 116 12.86 -1.03 -5.37
C GLN A 116 13.10 -2.23 -4.46
N SER A 117 13.08 -3.44 -5.00
CA SER A 117 13.55 -4.61 -4.29
C SER A 117 15.06 -4.49 -4.03
N GLY A 118 15.48 -4.70 -2.79
CA GLY A 118 16.89 -4.60 -2.40
C GLY A 118 17.76 -5.75 -2.91
N THR A 119 17.15 -6.89 -3.25
CA THR A 119 17.87 -8.11 -3.66
C THR A 119 17.52 -8.57 -5.07
N GLU A 120 16.35 -8.20 -5.58
CA GLU A 120 15.87 -8.61 -6.90
C GLU A 120 15.85 -7.41 -7.85
N PRO A 121 16.09 -7.61 -9.16
CA PRO A 121 16.03 -6.56 -10.16
C PRO A 121 14.56 -6.19 -10.51
N VAL A 122 13.78 -5.85 -9.49
CA VAL A 122 12.36 -5.54 -9.60
C VAL A 122 12.04 -4.25 -8.85
N LEU A 123 11.55 -3.26 -9.60
CA LEU A 123 10.90 -2.07 -9.04
C LEU A 123 9.40 -2.33 -8.95
N ARG A 124 8.83 -2.19 -7.76
CA ARG A 124 7.40 -2.31 -7.53
C ARG A 124 6.78 -0.92 -7.49
N VAL A 125 5.78 -0.71 -8.33
CA VAL A 125 4.95 0.51 -8.38
C VAL A 125 3.59 0.15 -7.83
N TYR A 126 3.22 0.76 -6.71
CA TYR A 126 1.96 0.55 -6.03
C TYR A 126 1.11 1.81 -6.15
N ALA A 127 -0.19 1.65 -6.31
CA ALA A 127 -1.12 2.76 -6.20
C ALA A 127 -2.37 2.34 -5.45
N GLU A 128 -2.92 3.28 -4.72
CA GLU A 128 -4.26 3.19 -4.16
C GLU A 128 -4.97 4.49 -4.43
N ALA A 129 -6.21 4.43 -4.89
CA ALA A 129 -6.94 5.61 -5.29
C ALA A 129 -8.44 5.47 -5.08
N THR A 130 -9.12 6.61 -5.01
CA THR A 130 -10.57 6.76 -4.85
C THR A 130 -11.41 6.22 -6.02
N SER A 131 -10.78 5.79 -7.11
CA SER A 131 -11.45 5.10 -8.22
C SER A 131 -10.49 4.19 -9.00
N LEU A 132 -11.04 3.15 -9.63
CA LEU A 132 -10.29 2.26 -10.53
C LEU A 132 -9.58 3.01 -11.66
N SER A 133 -10.25 3.99 -12.28
CA SER A 133 -9.66 4.77 -13.38
C SER A 133 -8.47 5.61 -12.92
N LYS A 134 -8.59 6.26 -11.76
CA LYS A 134 -7.48 7.02 -11.17
C LYS A 134 -6.32 6.09 -10.81
N ARG A 135 -6.59 4.94 -10.19
CA ARG A 135 -5.58 3.92 -9.88
C ARG A 135 -4.81 3.50 -11.13
N GLU A 136 -5.50 3.13 -12.21
CA GLU A 136 -4.85 2.74 -13.47
C GLU A 136 -3.99 3.87 -14.04
N THR A 137 -4.52 5.09 -14.05
CA THR A 137 -3.78 6.26 -14.52
C THR A 137 -2.50 6.46 -13.71
N LEU A 138 -2.57 6.37 -12.37
CA LEU A 138 -1.40 6.51 -11.49
C LEU A 138 -0.36 5.41 -11.74
N LEU A 139 -0.80 4.17 -11.92
CA LEU A 139 0.10 3.06 -12.24
C LEU A 139 0.75 3.22 -13.62
N ASP A 140 0.01 3.67 -14.63
CA ASP A 140 0.53 3.96 -15.97
C ASP A 140 1.59 5.07 -15.93
N GLU A 141 1.27 6.19 -15.28
CA GLU A 141 2.17 7.32 -15.09
C GLU A 141 3.43 6.92 -14.31
N GLY A 142 3.25 6.15 -13.23
CA GLY A 142 4.35 5.66 -12.42
C GLY A 142 5.28 4.74 -13.20
N CYS A 143 4.73 3.76 -13.92
CA CYS A 143 5.53 2.87 -14.74
C CYS A 143 6.28 3.61 -15.84
N ARG A 144 5.63 4.56 -16.52
CA ARG A 144 6.27 5.36 -17.58
C ARG A 144 7.44 6.18 -17.04
N ARG A 145 7.26 6.81 -15.87
CA ARG A 145 8.32 7.57 -15.21
C ARG A 145 9.52 6.68 -14.88
N ALA A 146 9.27 5.49 -14.32
CA ALA A 146 10.33 4.55 -13.99
C ALA A 146 11.11 4.09 -15.23
N GLN A 147 10.40 3.79 -16.32
CA GLN A 147 11.01 3.34 -17.57
C GLN A 147 11.80 4.44 -18.29
N ALA A 148 11.43 5.72 -18.12
CA ALA A 148 12.12 6.87 -18.70
C ALA A 148 13.28 7.40 -17.84
N PHE A 149 13.48 6.88 -16.63
CA PHE A 149 14.54 7.34 -15.73
C PHE A 149 15.89 6.77 -16.14
N HIS A 150 16.90 7.62 -16.35
CA HIS A 150 18.25 7.24 -16.78
C HIS A 150 19.30 7.73 -15.79
#